data_AF-A0A9J5WFI3-F1
#
_entry.id   AF-A0A9J5WFI3-F1
#
_cell.length_a   1.000
_cell.length_b   1.000
_cell.length_c   1.000
_cell.angle_alpha   90.00
_cell.angle_beta   90.00
_cell.angle_gamma   90.00
#
_symmetry.space_group_name_H-M   'P 1'
#
loop_
_entity.id
_entity.type
_entity.pdbx_description
1 polymer ?
#
loop_
_entity_poly.entity_id
_entity_poly.type
_entity_poly.pdbx_seq_one_letter_code
_entity_poly.pdbx_strand_id
1 'polypeptide(L)'
;MNILSFCSNVWCLPITNDVGTNNEQLLKDEFYIGLGQKRATGEEYYNFLDEFMKVVKQNYGEKVLVQVSNLKLVKDHIDFQVTSDICN
;
A
#
# COMPACT_ATOMS: atom_id res chain seq x y z
N MET A 1 0.96 4.82 27.88
CA MET A 1 -0.36 5.37 27.49
C MET A 1 -0.60 4.88 26.06
N ASN A 2 -1.27 3.74 25.92
CA ASN A 2 -1.46 3.09 24.62
C ASN A 2 -2.68 3.72 23.95
N ILE A 3 -2.46 4.65 23.03
CA ILE A 3 -3.52 5.12 22.13
C ILE A 3 -3.61 4.08 21.02
N LEU A 4 -4.41 3.03 21.25
CA LEU A 4 -5.08 2.36 20.13
C LEU A 4 -6.21 3.31 19.73
N SER A 5 -5.90 4.25 18.83
CA SER A 5 -6.93 5.03 18.17
C SER A 5 -7.78 4.05 17.36
N PHE A 6 -8.99 3.76 17.85
CA PHE A 6 -9.99 3.00 17.11
C PHE A 6 -10.61 3.93 16.06
N CYS A 7 -9.95 4.06 14.91
CA CYS A 7 -10.64 4.60 13.75
C CYS A 7 -11.66 3.55 13.29
N SER A 8 -12.93 3.95 13.15
CA SER A 8 -13.97 2.99 12.76
C SER A 8 -13.64 2.40 11.39
N ASN A 9 -13.88 1.10 11.16
CA ASN A 9 -13.54 0.39 9.91
C ASN A 9 -14.10 1.05 8.63
N VAL A 10 -15.08 1.94 8.75
CA VAL A 10 -15.70 2.67 7.62
C VAL A 10 -14.82 3.81 7.09
N TRP A 11 -13.88 4.32 7.89
CA TRP A 11 -13.00 5.44 7.54
C TRP A 11 -11.59 5.00 7.12
N CYS A 12 -11.29 3.70 7.19
CA CYS A 12 -10.01 3.13 6.82
C CYS A 12 -10.15 2.30 5.54
N LEU A 13 -9.35 2.62 4.54
CA LEU A 13 -9.23 1.87 3.30
C LEU A 13 -7.89 1.10 3.29
N PRO A 14 -7.89 -0.23 3.44
CA PRO A 14 -6.70 -1.03 3.21
C PRO A 14 -6.44 -1.12 1.69
N ILE A 15 -5.22 -0.77 1.29
CA ILE A 15 -4.76 -0.80 -0.09
C ILE A 15 -3.47 -1.61 -0.14
N THR A 16 -3.44 -2.65 -0.97
CA THR A 16 -2.21 -3.40 -1.22
C THR A 16 -1.65 -2.95 -2.56
N ASN A 17 -0.47 -2.33 -2.53
CA ASN A 17 0.25 -1.97 -3.74
C ASN A 17 1.10 -3.16 -4.19
N ASP A 18 0.74 -3.72 -5.34
CA ASP A 18 1.50 -4.77 -5.99
C ASP A 18 2.41 -4.19 -7.07
N VAL A 19 3.70 -4.21 -6.80
CA VAL A 19 4.76 -3.77 -7.72
C VAL A 19 5.59 -4.96 -8.21
N GLY A 20 5.06 -6.18 -8.07
CA GLY A 20 5.76 -7.42 -8.36
C GLY A 20 6.49 -8.02 -7.15
N THR A 21 6.90 -9.27 -7.33
CA THR A 21 7.51 -10.11 -6.29
C THR A 21 8.92 -10.54 -6.67
N ASN A 22 9.83 -10.59 -5.69
CA ASN A 22 11.14 -11.18 -5.91
C ASN A 22 11.18 -12.69 -5.61
N ASN A 23 10.10 -13.23 -5.07
CA ASN A 23 9.96 -14.62 -4.70
C ASN A 23 9.71 -15.50 -5.93
N GLU A 24 10.71 -16.30 -6.30
CA GLU A 24 10.63 -17.17 -7.47
C GLU A 24 9.61 -18.30 -7.35
N GLN A 25 9.21 -18.67 -6.12
CA GLN A 25 8.15 -19.66 -5.92
C GLN A 25 6.80 -19.08 -6.33
N LEU A 26 6.52 -17.82 -5.97
CA LEU A 26 5.29 -17.13 -6.35
C LEU A 26 5.24 -16.81 -7.85
N LEU A 27 6.36 -16.47 -8.47
CA LEU A 27 6.43 -16.26 -9.92
C LEU A 27 6.14 -17.53 -10.74
N LYS A 28 6.35 -18.71 -10.14
CA LYS A 28 6.11 -20.01 -10.77
C LYS A 28 4.76 -20.62 -10.36
N ASP A 29 4.05 -19.97 -9.44
CA ASP A 29 2.77 -20.43 -8.94
C ASP A 29 1.64 -19.93 -9.86
N GLU A 30 0.93 -20.86 -10.49
CA GLU A 30 -0.21 -20.57 -11.36
C GLU A 30 -1.39 -19.93 -10.60
N PHE A 31 -1.42 -20.05 -9.27
CA PHE A 31 -2.45 -19.46 -8.41
C PHE A 31 -2.03 -18.14 -7.75
N TYR A 32 -0.84 -17.62 -8.07
CA TYR A 32 -0.44 -16.32 -7.56
C TYR A 32 -1.33 -15.21 -8.15
N ILE A 33 -2.08 -14.53 -7.28
CA ILE A 33 -3.04 -13.49 -7.67
C ILE A 33 -2.39 -12.14 -8.00
N GLY A 34 -1.10 -12.00 -7.71
CA GLY A 34 -0.35 -10.76 -7.92
C GLY A 34 0.33 -10.69 -9.29
N LEU A 35 1.14 -9.65 -9.47
CA LEU A 35 1.92 -9.42 -10.68
C LEU A 35 3.04 -10.46 -10.80
N GLY A 36 2.95 -11.32 -11.81
CA GLY A 36 3.95 -12.34 -12.18
C GLY A 36 5.26 -11.78 -12.75
N GLN A 37 5.76 -10.67 -12.21
CA GLN A 37 7.02 -10.05 -12.59
C GLN A 37 7.87 -9.73 -11.35
N LYS A 38 9.18 -9.55 -11.59
CA LYS A 38 10.12 -9.11 -10.55
C LYS A 38 9.72 -7.71 -10.06
N ARG A 39 10.04 -7.43 -8.79
CA ARG A 39 9.70 -6.15 -8.16
C ARG A 39 10.27 -4.98 -8.95
N ALA A 40 9.44 -3.99 -9.27
CA ALA A 40 9.90 -2.72 -9.82
C ALA A 40 10.91 -2.03 -8.89
N THR A 41 11.97 -1.45 -9.43
CA THR A 41 13.03 -0.80 -8.65
C THR A 41 13.37 0.56 -9.22
N GLY A 42 14.00 1.41 -8.39
CA GLY A 42 14.44 2.72 -8.82
C GLY A 42 13.29 3.62 -9.25
N GLU A 43 13.45 4.29 -10.38
CA GLU A 43 12.54 5.34 -10.86
C GLU A 43 11.11 4.84 -11.09
N GLU A 44 10.94 3.66 -11.66
CA GLU A 44 9.61 3.07 -11.94
C GLU A 44 8.78 2.93 -10.67
N TYR A 45 9.40 2.42 -9.60
CA TYR A 45 8.74 2.27 -8.30
C TYR A 45 8.37 3.62 -7.68
N TYR A 46 9.27 4.61 -7.76
CA TYR A 46 9.00 5.94 -7.21
C TYR A 46 7.94 6.70 -8.01
N ASN A 47 7.91 6.57 -9.34
CA ASN A 47 6.90 7.18 -10.20
C ASN A 47 5.52 6.62 -9.89
N PHE A 48 5.40 5.30 -9.71
CA PHE A 48 4.16 4.67 -9.27
C PHE A 48 3.68 5.24 -7.92
N LEU A 49 4.59 5.33 -6.93
CA LEU A 49 4.21 5.83 -5.60
C LEU A 49 3.79 7.30 -5.63
N ASP A 50 4.47 8.13 -6.44
CA ASP A 50 4.13 9.54 -6.60
C ASP A 50 2.74 9.70 -7.22
N GLU A 51 2.42 8.92 -8.26
CA GLU A 51 1.09 8.89 -8.86
C GLU A 51 0.03 8.44 -7.85
N PHE A 52 0.28 7.36 -7.11
CA PHE A 52 -0.61 6.85 -6.08
C PHE A 52 -0.91 7.94 -5.03
N MET A 53 0.11 8.59 -4.50
CA MET A 53 -0.05 9.65 -3.50
C MET A 53 -0.81 10.85 -4.04
N LYS A 54 -0.60 11.23 -5.31
CA LYS A 54 -1.36 12.31 -5.98
C LYS A 54 -2.85 11.96 -6.07
N VAL A 55 -3.18 10.76 -6.51
CA VAL A 55 -4.58 10.29 -6.63
C VAL A 55 -5.24 10.21 -5.26
N VAL A 56 -4.55 9.70 -4.24
CA VAL A 56 -5.07 9.64 -2.87
C VAL A 56 -5.41 11.04 -2.34
N LYS A 57 -4.51 12.02 -2.51
CA LYS A 57 -4.78 13.41 -2.09
C LYS A 57 -5.94 14.04 -2.87
N GLN A 58 -6.02 13.78 -4.18
CA GLN A 58 -7.11 14.31 -5.01
C GLN A 58 -8.48 13.75 -4.60
N ASN A 59 -8.55 12.46 -4.23
CA ASN A 59 -9.81 11.80 -3.92
C ASN A 59 -10.24 11.97 -2.45
N TYR A 60 -9.29 11.99 -1.51
CA TYR A 60 -9.58 12.02 -0.05
C TYR A 60 -9.24 13.38 0.61
N GLY A 61 -8.66 14.31 -0.14
CA GLY A 61 -8.31 15.65 0.33
C GLY A 61 -6.95 15.74 1.05
N GLU A 62 -6.55 16.96 1.40
CA GLU A 62 -5.25 17.25 2.02
C GLU A 62 -5.09 16.72 3.46
N LYS A 63 -6.21 16.37 4.13
CA LYS A 63 -6.23 15.84 5.51
C LYS A 63 -6.28 14.31 5.56
N VAL A 64 -5.86 13.66 4.48
CA VAL A 64 -5.77 12.21 4.43
C VAL A 64 -4.48 11.75 5.13
N LEU A 65 -4.62 10.81 6.05
CA LEU A 65 -3.50 10.13 6.67
C LEU A 65 -3.22 8.84 5.89
N VAL A 66 -1.99 8.71 5.39
CA VAL A 66 -1.51 7.50 4.73
C VAL A 66 -0.51 6.83 5.65
N GLN A 67 -0.90 5.71 6.24
CA GLN A 67 -0.02 4.87 7.04
C GLN A 67 0.57 3.78 6.14
N VAL A 68 1.90 3.72 6.09
CA VAL A 68 2.60 2.65 5.38
C VAL A 68 2.93 1.55 6.38
N SER A 69 2.46 0.34 6.09
CA SER A 69 2.69 -0.83 6.92
C SER A 69 3.49 -1.87 6.13
N ASN A 70 4.26 -2.70 6.85
CA ASN A 70 5.01 -3.82 6.24
C ASN A 70 6.00 -3.40 5.14
N LEU A 71 6.80 -2.35 5.35
CA LEU A 71 8.01 -2.05 4.57
C LEU A 71 9.11 -3.09 4.87
N LYS A 72 8.87 -4.37 4.56
CA LYS A 72 9.90 -5.40 4.65
C LYS A 72 10.19 -5.93 3.27
N LEU A 73 11.48 -5.96 2.93
CA LEU A 73 12.06 -6.60 1.73
C LEU A 73 11.62 -8.06 1.52
N VAL A 74 10.99 -8.68 2.53
CA VAL A 74 10.58 -10.09 2.58
C VAL A 74 9.08 -10.30 2.31
N LYS A 75 8.26 -9.23 2.29
CA LYS A 75 6.85 -9.33 1.91
C LYS A 75 6.69 -8.75 0.52
N ASP A 76 6.05 -9.53 -0.35
CA ASP A 76 5.94 -9.24 -1.77
C ASP A 76 5.00 -8.07 -2.09
N HIS A 77 4.17 -7.67 -1.12
CA HIS A 77 3.28 -6.54 -1.25
C HIS A 77 3.53 -5.49 -0.16
N ILE A 78 3.26 -4.23 -0.50
CA ILE A 78 3.31 -3.11 0.43
C ILE A 78 1.87 -2.73 0.76
N ASP A 79 1.55 -2.83 2.04
CA ASP A 79 0.21 -2.53 2.54
C ASP A 79 0.17 -1.06 2.98
N PHE A 80 -0.69 -0.30 2.34
CA PHE A 80 -1.06 1.05 2.73
C PHE A 80 -2.40 1.01 3.45
N GLN A 81 -2.51 1.78 4.51
CA GLN A 81 -3.79 2.08 5.13
C GLN A 81 -4.04 3.56 4.97
N VAL A 82 -5.06 3.89 4.18
CA VAL A 82 -5.48 5.28 3.97
C VAL A 82 -6.65 5.55 4.90
N THR A 83 -6.57 6.62 5.68
CA THR A 83 -7.64 7.03 6.57
C THR A 83 -7.89 8.52 6.45
N SER A 84 -9.15 8.93 6.39
CA SER A 84 -9.52 10.34 6.47
C SER A 84 -9.54 10.78 7.94
N ASP A 85 -9.06 11.99 8.25
CA ASP A 85 -9.08 12.63 9.58
C ASP A 85 -10.49 12.85 10.19
N ILE A 86 -11.54 12.22 9.66
CA ILE A 86 -12.91 12.30 10.20
C ILE A 86 -13.06 11.41 11.47
N CYS A 87 -12.02 10.66 11.85
CA CYS A 87 -11.91 10.03 13.16
C CYS A 87 -11.58 11.10 14.25
N ASN A 88 -12.53 12.01 14.50
CA ASN A 88 -12.62 12.88 15.68
C ASN A 88 -13.61 12.28 16.69
#